data_AF-A0A1D8QXS3-F1
#
_entry.id   AF-A0A1D8QXS3-F1
#
_cell.length_a   1.000
_cell.length_b   1.000
_cell.length_c   1.000
_cell.angle_alpha   90.00
_cell.angle_beta   90.00
_cell.angle_gamma   90.00
#
_symmetry.space_group_name_H-M   'P 1'
#
loop_
_entity.id
_entity.type
_entity.pdbx_description
1 polymer ?
#
loop_
_entity_poly.entity_id
_entity_poly.type
_entity_poly.pdbx_seq_one_letter_code
_entity_poly.pdbx_strand_id
1 'polypeptide(L)'
;MADVGTISKALAYTIAQILYPNGIGAGVSPLTGRRTIVRRGWLNNADYTGACSIKNGIDYVGVTAYSTAYRQIAEPLGWSWREGAISPCTVTLTASGNQATVSIADGATPSGVVGLRVIPDRSGLIPDKTSVAYAVQSDDTPELIAQSLAGLIDGAYTSGATVIVPNAALVEAATAGYGQITRVTRRQEQLFTVSIFTNGGNARDNLGSALDAALSAQSWLPTLDGQNALMLFAGASDVDAMQTSGVYRRDFRFKITFDTLNTQTAAQMMFGVGLAHTVTHVGVALHTFGDVPGNVGAISTDDMATFYKDAAGNLMFAVEQPYAGLMLNQAGDVVLQDAATNLAGQPA
;
A
#
# COMPACT_ATOMS: atom_id res chain seq x y z
N MET A 1 -0.09 -3.35 12.73
CA MET A 1 -0.38 -1.91 12.50
C MET A 1 0.53 -1.09 13.37
N ALA A 2 1.18 -0.08 12.79
CA ALA A 2 2.12 0.77 13.51
C ALA A 2 1.46 1.56 14.64
N ASP A 3 1.91 1.30 15.87
CA ASP A 3 1.65 2.07 17.07
C ASP A 3 2.96 2.37 17.82
N VAL A 4 2.86 3.11 18.93
CA VAL A 4 4.04 3.44 19.75
C VAL A 4 4.78 2.18 20.23
N GLY A 5 4.05 1.09 20.50
CA GLY A 5 4.63 -0.17 20.95
C GLY A 5 5.43 -0.89 19.86
N THR A 6 4.86 -1.02 18.66
CA THR A 6 5.50 -1.66 17.51
C THR A 6 6.67 -0.84 17.00
N ILE A 7 6.57 0.49 17.01
CA ILE A 7 7.69 1.38 16.63
C ILE A 7 8.82 1.28 17.66
N SER A 8 8.52 1.26 18.96
CA SER A 8 9.54 1.03 20.00
C SER A 8 10.26 -0.32 19.80
N LYS A 9 9.52 -1.37 19.43
CA LYS A 9 10.07 -2.69 19.15
C LYS A 9 10.91 -2.70 17.87
N ALA A 10 10.43 -2.08 16.80
CA ALA A 10 11.16 -1.94 15.55
C ALA A 10 12.51 -1.25 15.79
N LEU A 11 12.51 -0.11 16.50
CA LEU A 11 13.74 0.60 16.86
C LEU A 11 14.69 -0.27 17.70
N ALA A 12 14.18 -1.01 18.69
CA ALA A 12 14.99 -1.94 19.47
C ALA A 12 15.59 -3.07 18.62
N TYR A 13 14.86 -3.62 17.66
CA TYR A 13 15.39 -4.63 16.73
C TYR A 13 16.43 -4.07 15.78
N THR A 14 16.22 -2.86 15.25
CA THR A 14 17.22 -2.19 14.41
C THR A 14 18.51 -1.94 15.18
N ILE A 15 18.42 -1.47 16.44
CA ILE A 15 19.59 -1.33 17.31
C ILE A 15 20.26 -2.68 17.59
N ALA A 16 19.48 -3.73 17.83
CA ALA A 16 20.03 -5.08 18.02
C ALA A 16 20.76 -5.58 16.77
N GLN A 17 20.24 -5.33 15.57
CA GLN A 17 20.90 -5.67 14.30
C GLN A 17 22.19 -4.88 14.08
N ILE A 18 22.21 -3.60 14.45
CA ILE A 18 23.44 -2.79 14.44
C ILE A 18 24.48 -3.41 15.36
N LEU A 19 24.10 -3.70 16.61
CA LEU A 19 25.01 -4.26 17.61
C LEU A 19 25.43 -5.70 17.33
N TYR A 20 24.60 -6.47 16.62
CA TYR A 20 24.79 -7.88 16.34
C TYR A 20 24.45 -8.21 14.87
N PRO A 21 25.28 -7.76 13.90
CA PRO A 21 24.98 -7.91 12.47
C PRO A 21 24.92 -9.38 12.03
N ASN A 22 25.71 -10.25 12.67
CA ASN A 22 25.73 -11.70 12.43
C ASN A 22 24.82 -12.48 13.38
N GLY A 23 23.91 -11.81 14.08
CA GLY A 23 23.04 -12.39 15.10
C GLY A 23 23.66 -12.46 16.50
N ILE A 24 22.82 -12.77 17.49
CA ILE A 24 23.16 -12.71 18.92
C ILE A 24 24.01 -13.89 19.43
N GLY A 25 24.29 -14.89 18.59
CA GLY A 25 24.95 -16.14 18.96
C GLY A 25 26.38 -16.00 19.49
N ALA A 26 27.06 -14.88 19.18
CA ALA A 26 28.41 -14.59 19.65
C ALA A 26 28.48 -14.12 21.12
N GLY A 27 27.35 -13.74 21.74
CA GLY A 27 27.28 -13.30 23.13
C GLY A 27 27.87 -11.91 23.42
N VAL A 28 28.78 -11.40 22.60
CA VAL A 28 29.37 -10.05 22.66
C VAL A 28 29.10 -9.27 21.39
N SER A 29 28.90 -7.96 21.51
CA SER A 29 28.72 -7.10 20.33
C SER A 29 30.07 -6.90 19.64
N PRO A 30 30.20 -7.19 18.34
CA PRO A 30 31.42 -6.89 17.58
C PRO A 30 31.75 -5.39 17.52
N LEU A 31 30.77 -4.50 17.72
CA LEU A 31 30.99 -3.05 17.69
C LEU A 31 31.71 -2.53 18.95
N THR A 32 31.43 -3.12 20.12
CA THR A 32 31.96 -2.64 21.40
C THR A 32 32.84 -3.63 22.14
N GLY A 33 32.90 -4.88 21.66
CA GLY A 33 33.58 -5.99 22.35
C GLY A 33 32.90 -6.41 23.66
N ARG A 34 31.70 -5.88 23.96
CA ARG A 34 30.99 -6.08 25.23
C ARG A 34 29.62 -6.68 24.99
N ARG A 35 29.14 -7.45 25.95
CA ARG A 35 27.77 -7.98 25.92
C ARG A 35 26.79 -6.84 26.15
N THR A 36 25.88 -6.63 25.20
CA THR A 36 24.89 -5.55 25.26
C THR A 36 23.48 -6.13 25.12
N ILE A 37 22.59 -5.81 26.07
CA ILE A 37 21.20 -6.24 26.04
C ILE A 37 20.32 -5.11 25.55
N VAL A 38 19.60 -5.33 24.45
CA VAL A 38 18.69 -4.35 23.85
C VAL A 38 17.26 -4.73 24.15
N ARG A 39 16.45 -3.77 24.62
CA ARG A 39 15.02 -4.02 24.85
C ARG A 39 14.16 -2.77 24.77
N ARG A 40 12.86 -3.00 24.66
CA ARG A 40 11.84 -1.98 24.90
C ARG A 40 11.62 -1.80 26.40
N GLY A 41 11.61 -0.56 26.89
CA GLY A 41 11.32 -0.21 28.27
C GLY A 41 12.54 0.26 29.06
N TRP A 42 12.27 0.62 30.32
CA TRP A 42 13.30 1.07 31.28
C TRP A 42 14.05 -0.11 31.89
N LEU A 43 15.17 0.16 32.57
CA LEU A 43 15.84 -0.81 33.44
C LEU A 43 14.94 -1.24 34.61
N ASN A 44 15.11 -2.47 35.07
CA ASN A 44 14.48 -3.04 36.25
C ASN A 44 15.55 -3.38 37.29
N ASN A 45 15.14 -3.75 38.50
CA ASN A 45 16.08 -4.05 39.58
C ASN A 45 17.02 -5.22 39.27
N ALA A 46 16.55 -6.23 38.54
CA ALA A 46 17.37 -7.38 38.14
C ALA A 46 18.50 -7.00 37.16
N ASP A 47 18.37 -5.92 36.40
CA ASP A 47 19.45 -5.44 35.53
C ASP A 47 20.57 -4.73 36.32
N TYR A 48 20.28 -4.28 37.54
CA TYR A 48 21.29 -3.68 38.41
C TYR A 48 22.00 -4.71 39.28
N THR A 49 21.29 -5.76 39.73
CA THR A 49 21.82 -6.69 40.76
C THR A 49 21.81 -8.16 40.36
N GLY A 50 21.21 -8.53 39.22
CA GLY A 50 21.11 -9.91 38.76
C GLY A 50 22.37 -10.45 38.11
N ALA A 51 22.30 -11.71 37.65
CA ALA A 51 23.42 -12.39 36.99
C ALA A 51 23.88 -11.65 35.71
N CYS A 52 22.94 -11.09 34.95
CA CYS A 52 23.22 -10.26 33.78
C CYS A 52 23.20 -8.76 34.11
N SER A 53 23.83 -8.33 35.21
CA SER A 53 23.74 -6.93 35.64
C SER A 53 24.75 -5.98 34.99
N ILE A 54 24.43 -4.69 35.03
CA ILE A 54 25.35 -3.61 34.64
C ILE A 54 26.65 -3.67 35.46
N LYS A 55 26.56 -3.98 36.76
CA LYS A 55 27.73 -4.13 37.62
C LYS A 55 28.70 -5.21 37.14
N ASN A 56 28.20 -6.25 36.47
CA ASN A 56 29.00 -7.32 35.89
C ASN A 56 29.59 -6.97 34.51
N GLY A 57 29.51 -5.70 34.08
CA GLY A 57 30.06 -5.24 32.80
C GLY A 57 29.19 -5.54 31.59
N ILE A 58 27.89 -5.81 31.80
CA ILE A 58 26.91 -5.93 30.72
C ILE A 58 26.28 -4.58 30.45
N ASP A 59 26.32 -4.14 29.21
CA ASP A 59 25.72 -2.88 28.81
C ASP A 59 24.25 -3.09 28.44
N TYR A 60 23.42 -2.06 28.61
CA TYR A 60 22.01 -2.11 28.28
C TYR A 60 21.62 -0.96 27.35
N VAL A 61 20.72 -1.24 26.41
CA VAL A 61 20.06 -0.23 25.59
C VAL A 61 18.56 -0.36 25.74
N GLY A 62 17.94 0.65 26.34
CA GLY A 62 16.51 0.74 26.56
C GLY A 62 15.85 1.70 25.59
N VAL A 63 14.77 1.28 24.94
CA VAL A 63 13.95 2.15 24.07
C VAL A 63 12.64 2.50 24.77
N THR A 64 12.39 3.79 24.96
CA THR A 64 11.15 4.31 25.58
C THR A 64 10.52 5.41 24.74
N ALA A 65 9.20 5.53 24.80
CA ALA A 65 8.48 6.63 24.18
C ALA A 65 8.31 7.78 25.19
N TYR A 66 8.51 9.02 24.74
CA TYR A 66 8.31 10.19 25.57
C TYR A 66 6.84 10.60 25.60
N SER A 67 6.17 10.42 26.75
CA SER A 67 4.70 10.47 26.84
C SER A 67 4.05 11.78 26.37
N THR A 68 4.74 12.92 26.45
CA THR A 68 4.17 14.24 26.12
C THR A 68 4.60 14.79 24.76
N ALA A 69 5.40 14.06 24.00
CA ALA A 69 5.94 14.51 22.72
C ALA A 69 5.21 13.88 21.52
N TYR A 70 3.92 13.61 21.71
CA TYR A 70 3.03 13.23 20.63
C TYR A 70 2.65 14.45 19.81
N ARG A 71 2.74 14.34 18.49
CA ARG A 71 2.24 15.35 17.56
C ARG A 71 1.54 14.68 16.39
N GLN A 72 0.27 14.99 16.20
CA GLN A 72 -0.40 14.68 14.95
C GLN A 72 0.13 15.60 13.86
N ILE A 73 0.44 15.03 12.68
CA ILE A 73 0.83 15.81 11.52
C ILE A 73 -0.44 16.17 10.75
N ALA A 74 -0.57 17.43 10.34
CA ALA A 74 -1.71 17.86 9.54
C ALA A 74 -1.68 17.15 8.18
N GLU A 75 -2.83 16.64 7.75
CA GLU A 75 -2.95 15.79 6.57
C GLU A 75 -3.93 16.39 5.56
N PRO A 76 -3.73 16.15 4.25
CA PRO A 76 -4.68 16.56 3.22
C PRO A 76 -6.03 15.87 3.42
N LEU A 77 -7.09 16.48 2.87
CA LEU A 77 -8.46 15.98 3.02
C LEU A 77 -8.61 14.62 2.32
N GLY A 78 -8.71 13.56 3.13
CA GLY A 78 -8.97 12.20 2.67
C GLY A 78 -7.73 11.50 2.12
N TRP A 79 -7.56 10.24 2.52
CA TRP A 79 -6.60 9.35 1.89
C TRP A 79 -7.35 8.42 0.97
N SER A 80 -6.97 8.37 -0.31
CA SER A 80 -7.50 7.35 -1.20
C SER A 80 -7.06 5.96 -0.71
N TRP A 81 -7.93 4.98 -0.89
CA TRP A 81 -7.52 3.59 -0.83
C TRP A 81 -6.47 3.35 -1.92
N ARG A 82 -5.41 2.64 -1.55
CA ARG A 82 -4.36 2.21 -2.46
C ARG A 82 -4.34 0.70 -2.51
N GLU A 83 -4.08 0.17 -3.70
CA GLU A 83 -3.90 -1.26 -3.89
C GLU A 83 -2.63 -1.74 -3.16
N GLY A 84 -2.76 -2.86 -2.47
CA GLY A 84 -1.70 -3.60 -1.82
C GLY A 84 -1.46 -4.94 -2.52
N ALA A 85 -1.09 -5.96 -1.76
CA ALA A 85 -0.83 -7.29 -2.30
C ALA A 85 -2.10 -7.90 -2.90
N ILE A 86 -1.97 -8.53 -4.07
CA ILE A 86 -3.04 -9.25 -4.76
C ILE A 86 -2.80 -10.75 -4.60
N SER A 87 -3.84 -11.46 -4.18
CA SER A 87 -3.91 -12.92 -4.18
C SER A 87 -4.70 -13.36 -5.41
N PRO A 88 -4.06 -14.02 -6.41
CA PRO A 88 -4.74 -14.45 -7.62
C PRO A 88 -5.79 -15.54 -7.31
N CYS A 89 -6.81 -15.64 -8.16
CA CYS A 89 -7.76 -16.75 -8.10
C CYS A 89 -7.05 -18.05 -8.50
N THR A 90 -7.28 -19.12 -7.73
CA THR A 90 -6.74 -20.46 -8.04
C THR A 90 -7.72 -21.32 -8.85
N VAL A 91 -8.97 -20.86 -8.98
CA VAL A 91 -10.01 -21.51 -9.77
C VAL A 91 -10.04 -20.91 -11.16
N THR A 92 -10.17 -21.77 -12.17
CA THR A 92 -10.35 -21.38 -13.56
C THR A 92 -11.78 -21.71 -13.99
N LEU A 93 -12.42 -20.78 -14.69
CA LEU A 93 -13.70 -20.99 -15.37
C LEU A 93 -13.49 -20.85 -16.87
N THR A 94 -13.96 -21.84 -17.64
CA THR A 94 -13.97 -21.77 -19.10
C THR A 94 -15.41 -21.88 -19.59
N ALA A 95 -15.90 -20.86 -20.29
CA ALA A 95 -17.24 -20.87 -20.87
C ALA A 95 -17.21 -21.16 -22.38
N SER A 96 -18.20 -21.92 -22.85
CA SER A 96 -18.42 -22.22 -24.26
C SER A 96 -19.91 -22.37 -24.54
N GLY A 97 -20.44 -21.50 -25.41
CA GLY A 97 -21.88 -21.46 -25.71
C GLY A 97 -22.70 -21.22 -24.44
N ASN A 98 -23.55 -22.19 -24.11
CA ASN A 98 -24.43 -22.14 -22.95
C ASN A 98 -23.90 -22.91 -21.72
N GLN A 99 -22.60 -23.23 -21.71
CA GLN A 99 -21.96 -24.03 -20.67
C GLN A 99 -20.74 -23.32 -20.09
N ALA A 100 -20.44 -23.57 -18.82
CA ALA A 100 -19.21 -23.15 -18.17
C ALA A 100 -18.62 -24.26 -17.31
N THR A 101 -17.35 -24.59 -17.51
CA THR A 101 -16.65 -25.65 -16.78
C THR A 101 -15.71 -25.05 -15.75
N VAL A 102 -15.81 -25.54 -14.51
CA VAL A 102 -14.93 -25.20 -13.40
C VAL A 102 -13.74 -26.14 -13.37
N SER A 103 -12.53 -25.60 -13.19
CA SER A 103 -11.33 -26.40 -12.96
C SER A 103 -10.43 -25.77 -11.91
N ILE A 104 -9.68 -26.60 -11.19
CA ILE A 104 -8.71 -26.21 -10.16
C ILE A 104 -7.45 -27.00 -10.46
N ALA A 105 -6.28 -26.35 -10.37
CA ALA A 105 -5.01 -27.05 -10.59
C ALA A 105 -4.75 -28.09 -9.49
N ASP A 106 -4.18 -29.24 -9.86
CA ASP A 106 -3.86 -30.31 -8.91
C ASP A 106 -2.99 -29.81 -7.75
N GLY A 107 -3.43 -30.09 -6.53
CA GLY A 107 -2.75 -29.68 -5.30
C GLY A 107 -2.90 -28.20 -4.92
N ALA A 108 -3.64 -27.40 -5.69
CA ALA A 108 -3.94 -26.02 -5.33
C ALA A 108 -5.11 -25.95 -4.34
N THR A 109 -5.00 -25.09 -3.32
CA THR A 109 -6.14 -24.78 -2.45
C THR A 109 -7.09 -23.82 -3.18
N PRO A 110 -8.39 -24.15 -3.30
CA PRO A 110 -9.39 -23.27 -3.92
C PRO A 110 -9.48 -21.91 -3.22
N SER A 111 -9.51 -20.82 -4.00
CA SER A 111 -9.60 -19.45 -3.52
C SER A 111 -9.97 -18.48 -4.64
N GLY A 112 -10.67 -17.40 -4.29
CA GLY A 112 -11.07 -16.31 -5.18
C GLY A 112 -12.58 -16.18 -5.30
N VAL A 113 -13.01 -15.42 -6.30
CA VAL A 113 -14.42 -15.26 -6.68
C VAL A 113 -14.57 -15.69 -8.13
N VAL A 114 -15.56 -16.53 -8.39
CA VAL A 114 -15.90 -17.05 -9.70
C VAL A 114 -17.28 -16.58 -10.09
N GLY A 115 -17.56 -16.37 -11.37
CA GLY A 115 -18.83 -15.79 -11.77
C GLY A 115 -19.13 -15.98 -13.24
N LEU A 116 -20.41 -15.91 -13.53
CA LEU A 116 -20.98 -16.11 -14.85
C LEU A 116 -21.87 -14.92 -15.19
N ARG A 117 -21.74 -14.42 -16.41
CA ARG A 117 -22.67 -13.48 -17.01
C ARG A 117 -23.43 -14.19 -18.12
N VAL A 118 -24.74 -14.22 -17.98
CA VAL A 118 -25.66 -14.95 -18.85
C VAL A 118 -26.32 -13.96 -19.80
N ILE A 119 -26.18 -14.22 -21.10
CA ILE A 119 -26.89 -13.52 -22.17
C ILE A 119 -28.04 -14.44 -22.61
N PRO A 120 -29.31 -14.04 -22.39
CA PRO A 120 -30.45 -14.91 -22.67
C PRO A 120 -30.68 -15.13 -24.17
N ASP A 121 -31.30 -16.24 -24.50
CA ASP A 121 -31.72 -16.60 -25.87
C ASP A 121 -32.97 -15.85 -26.38
N ARG A 122 -33.48 -14.90 -25.59
CA ARG A 122 -34.72 -14.13 -25.82
C ARG A 122 -36.01 -14.95 -25.70
N SER A 123 -35.99 -16.14 -25.11
CA SER A 123 -37.18 -16.92 -24.76
C SER A 123 -38.05 -16.27 -23.66
N GLY A 124 -37.51 -15.29 -22.93
CA GLY A 124 -38.17 -14.63 -21.80
C GLY A 124 -38.08 -15.39 -20.48
N LEU A 125 -37.38 -16.53 -20.45
CA LEU A 125 -37.22 -17.38 -19.26
C LEU A 125 -36.06 -16.96 -18.36
N ILE A 126 -35.11 -16.18 -18.86
CA ILE A 126 -34.00 -15.60 -18.09
C ILE A 126 -34.05 -14.08 -18.25
N PRO A 127 -33.97 -13.28 -17.17
CA PRO A 127 -33.89 -11.82 -17.25
C PRO A 127 -32.68 -11.36 -18.09
N ASP A 128 -32.88 -10.29 -18.86
CA ASP A 128 -31.79 -9.69 -19.65
C ASP A 128 -30.64 -9.24 -18.73
N LYS A 129 -29.42 -9.72 -19.04
CA LYS A 129 -28.15 -9.43 -18.32
C LYS A 129 -28.10 -9.94 -16.88
N THR A 130 -28.30 -11.24 -16.69
CA THR A 130 -28.13 -11.89 -15.38
C THR A 130 -26.64 -12.16 -15.12
N SER A 131 -26.09 -11.61 -14.03
CA SER A 131 -24.72 -11.92 -13.57
C SER A 131 -24.77 -12.54 -12.18
N VAL A 132 -24.05 -13.65 -12.00
CA VAL A 132 -23.92 -14.35 -10.73
C VAL A 132 -22.45 -14.47 -10.34
N ALA A 133 -22.18 -14.45 -9.04
CA ALA A 133 -20.85 -14.63 -8.49
C ALA A 133 -20.92 -15.50 -7.24
N TYR A 134 -19.88 -16.30 -7.03
CA TYR A 134 -19.71 -17.18 -5.90
C TYR A 134 -18.30 -17.02 -5.32
N ALA A 135 -18.22 -16.81 -4.01
CA ALA A 135 -16.96 -16.71 -3.28
C ALA A 135 -16.50 -18.11 -2.84
N VAL A 136 -15.42 -18.60 -3.46
CA VAL A 136 -14.92 -19.97 -3.29
C VAL A 136 -14.35 -20.16 -1.89
N GLN A 137 -14.70 -21.27 -1.25
CA GLN A 137 -14.18 -21.72 0.05
C GLN A 137 -13.02 -22.71 -0.13
N SER A 138 -12.15 -22.83 0.88
CA SER A 138 -10.94 -23.66 0.79
C SER A 138 -11.20 -25.16 0.66
N ASP A 139 -12.40 -25.62 1.00
CA ASP A 139 -12.87 -27.00 0.94
C ASP A 139 -13.76 -27.29 -0.26
N ASP A 140 -14.01 -26.30 -1.13
CA ASP A 140 -14.82 -26.47 -2.31
C ASP A 140 -14.14 -27.38 -3.36
N THR A 141 -14.91 -28.29 -3.95
CA THR A 141 -14.50 -29.03 -5.15
C THR A 141 -15.05 -28.34 -6.41
N PRO A 142 -14.48 -28.60 -7.61
CA PRO A 142 -15.02 -28.05 -8.86
C PRO A 142 -16.53 -28.29 -9.04
N GLU A 143 -17.03 -29.45 -8.61
CA GLU A 143 -18.45 -29.82 -8.67
C GLU A 143 -19.31 -28.99 -7.70
N LEU A 144 -18.83 -28.74 -6.47
CA LEU A 144 -19.55 -27.92 -5.49
C LEU A 144 -19.63 -26.45 -5.93
N ILE A 145 -18.56 -25.94 -6.55
CA ILE A 145 -18.54 -24.59 -7.12
C ILE A 145 -19.54 -24.50 -8.26
N ALA A 146 -19.53 -25.46 -9.19
CA ALA A 146 -20.48 -25.50 -10.30
C ALA A 146 -21.93 -25.56 -9.78
N GLN A 147 -22.19 -26.39 -8.77
CA GLN A 147 -23.52 -26.52 -8.17
C GLN A 147 -23.98 -25.22 -7.52
N SER A 148 -23.09 -24.54 -6.81
CA SER A 148 -23.37 -23.25 -6.17
C SER A 148 -23.66 -22.16 -7.20
N LEU A 149 -22.91 -22.12 -8.31
CA LEU A 149 -23.17 -21.20 -9.42
C LEU A 149 -24.50 -21.49 -10.12
N ALA A 150 -24.82 -22.76 -10.38
CA ALA A 150 -26.08 -23.16 -11.01
C ALA A 150 -27.28 -22.81 -10.12
N GLY A 151 -27.18 -22.98 -8.79
CA GLY A 151 -28.24 -22.64 -7.85
C GLY A 151 -28.60 -21.15 -7.79
N LEU A 152 -27.74 -20.26 -8.32
CA LEU A 152 -28.00 -18.82 -8.42
C LEU A 152 -28.71 -18.42 -9.73
N ILE A 153 -28.81 -19.33 -10.70
CA ILE A 153 -29.42 -19.08 -12.01
C ILE A 153 -30.67 -19.96 -12.15
N ASP A 154 -31.83 -19.35 -12.33
CA ASP A 154 -33.07 -20.10 -12.50
C ASP A 154 -33.04 -20.98 -13.77
N GLY A 155 -33.42 -22.24 -13.63
CA GLY A 155 -33.40 -23.23 -14.71
C GLY A 155 -32.02 -23.76 -15.12
N ALA A 156 -30.92 -23.33 -14.48
CA ALA A 156 -29.60 -23.92 -14.70
C ALA A 156 -29.43 -25.24 -13.93
N TYR A 157 -28.58 -26.12 -14.45
CA TYR A 157 -28.23 -27.39 -13.79
C TYR A 157 -26.76 -27.71 -14.01
N THR A 158 -26.24 -28.72 -13.32
CA THR A 158 -24.85 -29.15 -13.45
C THR A 158 -24.72 -30.57 -13.98
N SER A 159 -23.61 -30.82 -14.67
CA SER A 159 -23.12 -32.15 -15.02
C SER A 159 -21.65 -32.23 -14.63
N GLY A 160 -21.36 -32.80 -13.45
CA GLY A 160 -20.02 -32.74 -12.85
C GLY A 160 -19.60 -31.30 -12.54
N ALA A 161 -18.40 -30.91 -12.99
CA ALA A 161 -17.87 -29.56 -12.83
C ALA A 161 -18.39 -28.55 -13.89
N THR A 162 -19.34 -28.95 -14.74
CA THR A 162 -19.90 -28.09 -15.79
C THR A 162 -21.27 -27.57 -15.40
N VAL A 163 -21.44 -26.26 -15.41
CA VAL A 163 -22.72 -25.55 -15.33
C VAL A 163 -23.33 -25.45 -16.72
N ILE A 164 -24.60 -25.81 -16.86
CA ILE A 164 -25.35 -25.77 -18.11
C ILE A 164 -26.55 -24.84 -17.92
N VAL A 165 -26.66 -23.82 -18.76
CA VAL A 165 -27.75 -22.84 -18.74
C VAL A 165 -28.58 -22.99 -20.02
N PRO A 166 -29.65 -23.81 -20.02
CA PRO A 166 -30.31 -24.21 -21.26
C PRO A 166 -30.91 -23.05 -22.08
N ASN A 167 -31.39 -22.00 -21.42
CA ASN A 167 -32.03 -20.83 -22.07
C ASN A 167 -31.06 -19.65 -22.27
N ALA A 168 -29.75 -19.90 -22.28
CA ALA A 168 -28.73 -18.90 -22.57
C ALA A 168 -28.26 -18.99 -24.03
N ALA A 169 -28.17 -17.84 -24.71
CA ALA A 169 -27.48 -17.73 -25.99
C ALA A 169 -25.96 -17.80 -25.81
N LEU A 170 -25.44 -17.19 -24.75
CA LEU A 170 -24.03 -17.15 -24.41
C LEU A 170 -23.84 -17.02 -22.91
N VAL A 171 -22.84 -17.74 -22.39
CA VAL A 171 -22.31 -17.59 -21.04
C VAL A 171 -20.90 -17.02 -21.14
N GLU A 172 -20.65 -15.93 -20.42
CA GLU A 172 -19.32 -15.36 -20.23
C GLU A 172 -18.83 -15.72 -18.83
N ALA A 173 -17.60 -16.25 -18.73
CA ALA A 173 -16.97 -16.59 -17.48
C ALA A 173 -15.95 -15.52 -17.07
N ALA A 174 -15.90 -15.21 -15.78
CA ALA A 174 -14.84 -14.41 -15.19
C ALA A 174 -14.37 -15.06 -13.88
N THR A 175 -13.11 -14.85 -13.55
CA THR A 175 -12.53 -15.19 -12.24
C THR A 175 -11.80 -13.98 -11.70
N ALA A 176 -11.89 -13.76 -10.40
CA ALA A 176 -11.29 -12.63 -9.70
C ALA A 176 -10.54 -13.11 -8.46
N GLY A 177 -9.35 -12.56 -8.25
CA GLY A 177 -8.62 -12.71 -7.01
C GLY A 177 -9.14 -11.77 -5.91
N TYR A 178 -8.48 -11.84 -4.77
CA TYR A 178 -8.66 -10.86 -3.69
C TYR A 178 -7.48 -9.89 -3.67
N GLY A 179 -7.76 -8.59 -3.62
CA GLY A 179 -6.75 -7.57 -3.37
C GLY A 179 -6.82 -7.08 -1.93
N GLN A 180 -5.67 -6.83 -1.31
CA GLN A 180 -5.63 -5.96 -0.15
C GLN A 180 -5.70 -4.52 -0.62
N ILE A 181 -6.55 -3.72 0.01
CA ILE A 181 -6.55 -2.27 -0.12
C ILE A 181 -6.11 -1.67 1.21
N THR A 182 -5.28 -0.64 1.14
CA THR A 182 -4.74 0.02 2.33
C THR A 182 -5.00 1.51 2.26
N ARG A 183 -5.27 2.11 3.42
CA ARG A 183 -5.47 3.55 3.56
C ARG A 183 -4.81 4.02 4.84
N VAL A 184 -4.08 5.13 4.78
CA VAL A 184 -3.61 5.75 6.01
C VAL A 184 -4.79 6.41 6.72
N THR A 185 -4.88 6.15 8.02
CA THR A 185 -5.91 6.72 8.90
C THR A 185 -5.39 7.89 9.72
N ARG A 186 -4.09 7.90 9.99
CA ARG A 186 -3.43 8.89 10.81
C ARG A 186 -1.92 8.85 10.58
N ARG A 187 -1.31 10.00 10.40
CA ARG A 187 0.13 10.24 10.40
C ARG A 187 0.51 10.99 11.67
N GLN A 188 1.51 10.47 12.36
CA GLN A 188 1.90 10.98 13.67
C GLN A 188 3.41 10.98 13.85
N GLU A 189 3.89 12.00 14.56
CA GLU A 189 5.25 12.12 15.04
C GLU A 189 5.26 11.82 16.55
N GLN A 190 6.21 11.01 16.98
CA GLN A 190 6.42 10.68 18.37
C GLN A 190 7.92 10.73 18.69
N LEU A 191 8.28 11.34 19.81
CA LEU A 191 9.65 11.29 20.31
C LEU A 191 9.90 9.98 21.07
N PHE A 192 10.98 9.30 20.70
CA PHE A 192 11.52 8.14 21.38
C PHE A 192 12.89 8.49 21.98
N THR A 193 13.17 7.91 23.15
CA THR A 193 14.46 7.98 23.81
C THR A 193 15.11 6.60 23.78
N VAL A 194 16.34 6.55 23.28
CA VAL A 194 17.22 5.39 23.31
C VAL A 194 18.27 5.67 24.39
N SER A 195 18.13 4.99 25.52
CA SER A 195 19.01 5.16 26.69
C SER A 195 20.01 4.02 26.74
N ILE A 196 21.30 4.37 26.72
CA ILE A 196 22.40 3.46 27.02
C ILE A 196 22.68 3.50 28.51
N PHE A 197 22.93 2.34 29.10
CA PHE A 197 23.42 2.20 30.47
C PHE A 197 24.64 1.29 30.50
N THR A 198 25.71 1.77 31.10
CA THR A 198 26.98 1.04 31.24
C THR A 198 27.55 1.21 32.64
N ASN A 199 28.62 0.47 32.95
CA ASN A 199 29.30 0.53 34.24
C ASN A 199 30.51 1.49 34.30
N GLY A 200 30.76 2.26 33.23
CA GLY A 200 31.89 3.18 33.17
C GLY A 200 31.76 4.22 32.06
N GLY A 201 32.32 5.42 32.28
CA GLY A 201 32.29 6.52 31.30
C GLY A 201 32.87 6.11 29.94
N ASN A 202 34.04 5.46 29.92
CA ASN A 202 34.64 4.98 28.66
C ASN A 202 33.76 3.96 27.94
N ALA A 203 33.08 3.07 28.67
CA ALA A 203 32.16 2.10 28.07
C ALA A 203 30.93 2.79 27.47
N ARG A 204 30.39 3.80 28.17
CA ARG A 204 29.30 4.65 27.68
C ARG A 204 29.73 5.38 26.40
N ASP A 205 30.92 5.96 26.38
CA ASP A 205 31.39 6.75 25.24
C ASP A 205 31.67 5.87 24.02
N ASN A 206 32.28 4.70 24.21
CA ASN A 206 32.51 3.73 23.13
C ASN A 206 31.19 3.20 22.54
N LEU A 207 30.26 2.75 23.37
CA LEU A 207 28.95 2.27 22.90
C LEU A 207 28.12 3.41 22.30
N GLY A 208 28.15 4.60 22.92
CA GLY A 208 27.44 5.78 22.45
C GLY A 208 27.92 6.25 21.08
N SER A 209 29.23 6.41 20.90
CA SER A 209 29.81 6.82 19.61
C SER A 209 29.58 5.80 18.51
N ALA A 210 29.71 4.50 18.80
CA ALA A 210 29.42 3.45 17.83
C ALA A 210 27.94 3.44 17.40
N LEU A 211 27.03 3.61 18.37
CA LEU A 211 25.60 3.64 18.07
C LEU A 211 25.17 4.90 17.34
N ASP A 212 25.72 6.07 17.71
CA ASP A 212 25.46 7.34 17.03
C ASP A 212 25.93 7.31 15.58
N ALA A 213 27.15 6.81 15.33
CA ALA A 213 27.67 6.64 13.97
C ALA A 213 26.76 5.74 13.13
N ALA A 214 26.30 4.61 13.68
CA ALA A 214 25.43 3.68 12.97
C ALA A 214 24.01 4.23 12.72
N LEU A 215 23.41 4.89 13.72
CA LEU A 215 22.06 5.46 13.60
C LEU A 215 22.04 6.75 12.75
N SER A 216 23.15 7.49 12.68
CA SER A 216 23.26 8.68 11.83
C SER A 216 23.10 8.37 10.34
N ALA A 217 23.46 7.14 9.93
CA ALA A 217 23.27 6.66 8.57
C ALA A 217 21.83 6.21 8.27
N GLN A 218 20.96 6.11 9.29
CA GLN A 218 19.59 5.61 9.15
C GLN A 218 18.57 6.75 9.22
N SER A 219 18.05 7.14 8.06
CA SER A 219 16.91 8.08 7.98
C SER A 219 15.56 7.37 7.97
N TRP A 220 15.52 6.08 7.64
CA TRP A 220 14.29 5.29 7.52
C TRP A 220 14.36 4.08 8.45
N LEU A 221 13.33 3.93 9.27
CA LEU A 221 13.14 2.80 10.17
C LEU A 221 12.13 1.83 9.54
N PRO A 222 12.53 0.60 9.20
CA PRO A 222 11.57 -0.42 8.77
C PRO A 222 10.64 -0.77 9.93
N THR A 223 9.33 -0.71 9.68
CA THR A 223 8.31 -1.03 10.67
C THR A 223 7.91 -2.51 10.60
N LEU A 224 7.35 -3.04 11.69
CA LEU A 224 6.98 -4.46 11.78
C LEU A 224 5.80 -4.86 10.87
N ASP A 225 5.08 -3.88 10.34
CA ASP A 225 4.03 -4.07 9.33
C ASP A 225 4.54 -3.91 7.89
N GLY A 226 5.86 -3.90 7.69
CA GLY A 226 6.49 -3.89 6.36
C GLY A 226 6.55 -2.51 5.69
N GLN A 227 6.19 -1.45 6.42
CA GLN A 227 6.29 -0.07 5.96
C GLN A 227 7.60 0.56 6.42
N ASN A 228 7.78 1.85 6.13
CA ASN A 228 8.90 2.64 6.61
C ASN A 228 8.40 3.83 7.42
N ALA A 229 9.06 4.10 8.53
CA ALA A 229 8.88 5.30 9.32
C ALA A 229 10.08 6.24 9.11
N LEU A 230 9.83 7.54 9.06
CA LEU A 230 10.90 8.54 8.98
C LEU A 230 11.49 8.75 10.37
N MET A 231 12.81 8.64 10.49
CA MET A 231 13.55 8.80 11.73
C MET A 231 14.42 10.05 11.65
N LEU A 232 14.26 10.95 12.63
CA LEU A 232 15.00 12.20 12.72
C LEU A 232 15.69 12.31 14.08
N PHE A 233 16.98 12.61 14.06
CA PHE A 233 17.74 12.86 15.28
C PHE A 233 17.30 14.17 15.95
N ALA A 234 17.06 14.13 17.25
CA ALA A 234 16.59 15.25 18.06
C ALA A 234 17.53 15.62 19.21
N GLY A 235 18.76 15.10 19.19
CA GLY A 235 19.82 15.40 20.15
C GLY A 235 20.19 14.22 21.04
N ALA A 236 21.33 14.38 21.71
CA ALA A 236 21.86 13.44 22.68
C ALA A 236 22.28 14.17 23.96
N SER A 237 22.27 13.47 25.09
CA SER A 237 22.76 14.00 26.36
C SER A 237 23.31 12.91 27.26
N ASP A 238 24.42 13.20 27.93
CA ASP A 238 24.96 12.38 28.99
C ASP A 238 24.28 12.69 30.33
N VAL A 239 23.89 11.63 31.04
CA VAL A 239 23.14 11.70 32.29
C VAL A 239 23.81 10.82 33.34
N ASP A 240 24.88 11.35 33.95
CA ASP A 240 25.69 10.62 34.93
C ASP A 240 25.28 10.88 36.39
N ALA A 241 24.02 11.25 36.62
CA ALA A 241 23.50 11.46 37.97
C ALA A 241 23.63 10.22 38.88
N MET A 242 23.80 9.02 38.30
CA MET A 242 23.95 7.74 39.00
C MET A 242 25.40 7.21 39.01
N GLN A 243 26.41 8.05 38.72
CA GLN A 243 27.81 7.61 38.68
C GLN A 243 28.30 7.04 40.01
N THR A 244 27.80 7.53 41.15
CA THR A 244 28.11 7.01 42.50
C THR A 244 27.61 5.59 42.71
N SER A 245 26.58 5.17 41.96
CA SER A 245 26.07 3.79 41.93
C SER A 245 26.75 2.93 40.86
N GLY A 246 27.77 3.47 40.18
CA GLY A 246 28.48 2.80 39.09
C GLY A 246 27.68 2.71 37.80
N VAL A 247 26.73 3.61 37.57
CA VAL A 247 25.87 3.62 36.37
C VAL A 247 26.09 4.90 35.59
N TYR A 248 26.52 4.75 34.35
CA TYR A 248 26.75 5.84 33.40
C TYR A 248 25.73 5.71 32.28
N ARG A 249 25.12 6.84 31.88
CA ARG A 249 24.01 6.83 30.93
C ARG A 249 24.18 7.89 29.85
N ARG A 250 23.84 7.52 28.62
CA ARG A 250 23.67 8.43 27.48
C ARG A 250 22.29 8.24 26.90
N ASP A 251 21.58 9.32 26.64
CA ASP A 251 20.30 9.31 25.96
C ASP A 251 20.42 9.88 24.56
N PHE A 252 19.91 9.15 23.58
CA PHE A 252 19.62 9.67 22.25
C PHE A 252 18.13 9.90 22.10
N ARG A 253 17.74 10.99 21.45
CA ARG A 253 16.35 11.33 21.18
C ARG A 253 16.11 11.29 19.69
N PHE A 254 15.05 10.58 19.29
CA PHE A 254 14.65 10.44 17.90
C PHE A 254 13.19 10.77 17.74
N LYS A 255 12.88 11.69 16.84
CA LYS A 255 11.52 11.93 16.37
C LYS A 255 11.24 10.93 15.27
N ILE A 256 10.21 10.12 15.45
CA ILE A 256 9.82 9.12 14.47
C ILE A 256 8.42 9.47 13.97
N THR A 257 8.32 9.67 12.66
CA THR A 257 7.07 9.93 11.96
C THR A 257 6.62 8.65 11.29
N PHE A 258 5.41 8.19 11.60
CA PHE A 258 4.86 6.93 11.11
C PHE A 258 3.35 7.00 10.87
N ASP A 259 2.89 6.12 9.99
CA ASP A 259 1.50 6.06 9.53
C ASP A 259 0.77 4.88 10.18
N THR A 260 -0.42 5.14 10.68
CA THR A 260 -1.37 4.10 11.09
C THR A 260 -2.22 3.71 9.89
N LEU A 261 -2.12 2.45 9.45
CA LEU A 261 -2.83 1.94 8.27
C LEU A 261 -4.11 1.21 8.65
N ASN A 262 -5.17 1.43 7.87
CA ASN A 262 -6.30 0.52 7.78
C ASN A 262 -6.16 -0.33 6.53
N THR A 263 -6.32 -1.64 6.69
CA THR A 263 -6.20 -2.63 5.62
C THR A 263 -7.50 -3.39 5.50
N GLN A 264 -8.04 -3.48 4.29
CA GLN A 264 -9.23 -4.27 3.98
C GLN A 264 -8.93 -5.21 2.82
N THR A 265 -9.68 -6.30 2.75
CA THR A 265 -9.65 -7.19 1.58
C THR A 265 -10.86 -6.85 0.71
N ALA A 266 -10.63 -6.67 -0.57
CA ALA A 266 -11.66 -6.44 -1.58
C ALA A 266 -11.52 -7.47 -2.70
N ALA A 267 -12.64 -7.94 -3.24
CA ALA A 267 -12.63 -8.77 -4.45
C ALA A 267 -12.29 -7.90 -5.66
N GLN A 268 -11.53 -8.46 -6.61
CA GLN A 268 -11.34 -7.81 -7.89
C GLN A 268 -12.65 -7.76 -8.68
N MET A 269 -12.79 -6.73 -9.50
CA MET A 269 -13.96 -6.56 -10.36
C MET A 269 -14.00 -7.66 -11.42
N MET A 270 -15.14 -8.35 -11.52
CA MET A 270 -15.34 -9.45 -12.48
C MET A 270 -16.09 -8.98 -13.73
N PHE A 271 -17.26 -8.39 -13.51
CA PHE A 271 -18.14 -7.87 -14.55
C PHE A 271 -18.44 -6.42 -14.23
N GLY A 272 -18.39 -5.57 -15.25
CA GLY A 272 -18.88 -4.21 -15.14
C GLY A 272 -20.35 -4.07 -15.40
N VAL A 273 -20.99 -3.28 -14.55
CA VAL A 273 -22.32 -2.74 -14.81
C VAL A 273 -22.15 -1.25 -15.04
N GLY A 274 -22.15 -0.84 -16.30
CA GLY A 274 -21.94 0.55 -16.70
C GLY A 274 -21.22 0.64 -18.03
N LEU A 275 -21.40 1.77 -18.71
CA LEU A 275 -20.61 2.13 -19.86
C LEU A 275 -19.39 2.91 -19.36
N ALA A 276 -18.20 2.34 -19.52
CA ALA A 276 -16.99 3.12 -19.45
C ALA A 276 -16.94 3.99 -20.72
N HIS A 277 -16.96 5.31 -20.54
CA HIS A 277 -16.59 6.22 -21.61
C HIS A 277 -15.09 6.08 -21.83
N THR A 278 -14.69 5.23 -22.77
CA THR A 278 -13.33 5.29 -23.29
C THR A 278 -13.38 6.29 -24.43
N VAL A 279 -12.77 7.46 -24.22
CA VAL A 279 -12.57 8.39 -25.33
C VAL A 279 -11.53 7.77 -26.24
N THR A 280 -11.98 7.26 -27.37
CA THR A 280 -11.13 6.70 -28.42
C THR A 280 -10.92 7.75 -29.50
N HIS A 281 -9.97 7.49 -30.39
CA HIS A 281 -9.62 8.41 -31.46
C HIS A 281 -10.70 8.61 -32.55
N VAL A 282 -11.88 7.99 -32.44
CA VAL A 282 -13.02 8.17 -33.38
C VAL A 282 -14.23 8.77 -32.65
N GLY A 283 -14.10 9.10 -31.37
CA GLY A 283 -15.20 9.57 -30.51
C GLY A 283 -15.30 8.78 -29.21
N VAL A 284 -16.40 9.00 -28.48
CA VAL A 284 -16.71 8.24 -27.26
C VAL A 284 -17.08 6.81 -27.65
N ALA A 285 -16.17 5.87 -27.37
CA ALA A 285 -16.52 4.45 -27.39
C ALA A 285 -17.08 4.09 -26.02
N LEU A 286 -18.32 3.61 -26.03
CA LEU A 286 -18.98 3.07 -24.85
C LEU A 286 -18.51 1.62 -24.70
N HIS A 287 -17.54 1.40 -23.82
CA HIS A 287 -17.11 0.05 -23.47
C HIS A 287 -17.90 -0.44 -22.26
N THR A 288 -18.15 -1.75 -22.19
CA THR A 288 -18.62 -2.29 -20.92
C THR A 288 -17.44 -2.22 -19.95
N PHE A 289 -17.68 -1.81 -18.71
CA PHE A 289 -16.62 -1.87 -17.70
C PHE A 289 -16.04 -3.30 -17.63
N GLY A 290 -14.72 -3.44 -17.80
CA GLY A 290 -14.01 -4.73 -17.84
C GLY A 290 -13.54 -5.18 -19.23
N ASP A 291 -13.92 -4.50 -20.32
CA ASP A 291 -13.34 -4.74 -21.64
C ASP A 291 -11.89 -4.22 -21.70
N VAL A 292 -10.96 -5.00 -22.26
CA VAL A 292 -9.62 -4.49 -22.63
C VAL A 292 -9.79 -3.59 -23.85
N PRO A 293 -9.48 -2.29 -23.78
CA PRO A 293 -9.58 -1.42 -24.94
C PRO A 293 -8.67 -1.96 -26.05
N GLY A 294 -9.25 -2.29 -27.21
CA GLY A 294 -8.47 -2.64 -28.38
C GLY A 294 -7.48 -1.52 -28.70
N ASN A 295 -6.27 -1.87 -29.12
CA ASN A 295 -5.20 -0.92 -29.41
C ASN A 295 -5.55 -0.14 -30.70
N VAL A 296 -6.39 0.90 -30.59
CA VAL A 296 -6.84 1.66 -31.75
C VAL A 296 -5.96 2.90 -31.89
N GLY A 297 -4.94 2.79 -32.75
CA GLY A 297 -3.99 3.86 -33.06
C GLY A 297 -4.53 4.84 -34.09
N ALA A 298 -5.29 5.86 -33.68
CA ALA A 298 -5.40 7.05 -34.49
C ALA A 298 -5.44 8.35 -33.68
N ILE A 299 -5.30 9.42 -34.43
CA ILE A 299 -5.21 10.81 -34.01
C ILE A 299 -6.63 11.38 -34.01
N SER A 300 -7.07 12.04 -32.94
CA SER A 300 -8.26 12.90 -33.01
C SER A 300 -8.22 14.07 -32.04
N THR A 301 -8.80 15.17 -32.51
CA THR A 301 -9.24 16.35 -31.76
C THR A 301 -10.63 16.11 -31.15
N ASP A 302 -11.02 16.89 -30.14
CA ASP A 302 -12.41 16.95 -29.70
C ASP A 302 -13.23 17.96 -30.54
N ASP A 303 -14.55 17.97 -30.37
CA ASP A 303 -15.47 18.92 -31.02
C ASP A 303 -15.29 20.38 -30.54
N MET A 304 -14.36 20.64 -29.60
CA MET A 304 -14.00 21.96 -29.09
C MET A 304 -12.55 22.38 -29.44
N ALA A 305 -11.83 21.58 -30.24
CA ALA A 305 -10.46 21.77 -30.70
C ALA A 305 -9.39 22.05 -29.61
N THR A 306 -9.60 21.63 -28.37
CA THR A 306 -8.83 22.16 -27.21
C THR A 306 -7.45 21.50 -26.98
N PHE A 307 -7.15 20.38 -27.64
CA PHE A 307 -5.88 19.65 -27.45
C PHE A 307 -5.25 19.26 -28.79
N TYR A 308 -3.96 19.58 -28.97
CA TYR A 308 -3.16 19.17 -30.11
C TYR A 308 -1.99 18.26 -29.67
N LYS A 309 -1.68 17.24 -30.46
CA LYS A 309 -0.45 16.46 -30.37
C LYS A 309 0.36 16.65 -31.64
N ASP A 310 1.69 16.70 -31.52
CA ASP A 310 2.57 16.70 -32.69
C ASP A 310 2.66 15.30 -33.32
N ALA A 311 3.31 15.20 -34.49
CA ALA A 311 3.50 13.94 -35.21
C ALA A 311 4.37 12.90 -34.45
N ALA A 312 4.98 13.29 -33.32
CA ALA A 312 5.78 12.42 -32.45
C ALA A 312 5.00 11.96 -31.20
N GLY A 313 3.76 12.41 -31.01
CA GLY A 313 2.89 11.96 -29.92
C GLY A 313 3.03 12.74 -28.60
N ASN A 314 3.72 13.87 -28.60
CA ASN A 314 3.84 14.72 -27.40
C ASN A 314 2.58 15.58 -27.19
N LEU A 315 2.20 15.79 -25.94
CA LEU A 315 1.09 16.69 -25.56
C LEU A 315 1.53 18.16 -25.68
N MET A 316 0.85 18.94 -26.52
CA MET A 316 0.96 20.40 -26.51
C MET A 316 -0.20 20.95 -25.68
N PHE A 317 0.09 21.44 -24.47
CA PHE A 317 -0.92 22.06 -23.61
C PHE A 317 -1.29 23.44 -24.15
N ALA A 318 -2.54 23.65 -24.55
CA ALA A 318 -3.12 24.98 -24.49
C ALA A 318 -3.46 25.25 -23.03
N VAL A 319 -2.77 26.21 -22.41
CA VAL A 319 -3.10 26.67 -21.06
C VAL A 319 -4.49 27.31 -21.13
N GLU A 320 -5.48 26.68 -20.51
CA GLU A 320 -6.82 27.23 -20.34
C GLU A 320 -6.69 28.49 -19.46
N GLN A 321 -6.76 29.67 -20.07
CA GLN A 321 -6.74 30.94 -19.35
C GLN A 321 -8.13 31.17 -18.73
N PRO A 322 -8.24 31.41 -17.41
CA PRO A 322 -9.54 31.53 -16.73
C PRO A 322 -10.31 32.83 -17.05
N TYR A 323 -9.77 33.70 -17.91
CA TYR A 323 -10.38 34.97 -18.28
C TYR A 323 -10.93 34.92 -19.71
N ALA A 324 -12.24 34.71 -19.83
CA ALA A 324 -12.93 34.59 -21.11
C ALA A 324 -12.75 35.84 -22.00
N GLY A 325 -12.29 35.64 -23.23
CA GLY A 325 -12.09 36.70 -24.23
C GLY A 325 -10.73 37.39 -24.20
N LEU A 326 -9.83 37.04 -23.27
CA LEU A 326 -8.48 37.59 -23.16
C LEU A 326 -7.42 36.54 -23.51
N MET A 327 -6.47 36.89 -24.37
CA MET A 327 -5.35 36.02 -24.78
C MET A 327 -4.02 36.76 -24.68
N LEU A 328 -2.91 36.04 -24.53
CA LEU A 328 -1.56 36.61 -24.64
C LEU A 328 -1.08 36.49 -26.10
N ASN A 329 -0.61 37.58 -26.70
CA ASN A 329 0.05 37.51 -28.00
C ASN A 329 1.47 36.93 -27.85
N GLN A 330 2.16 36.68 -28.98
CA GLN A 330 3.51 36.10 -29.00
C GLN A 330 4.58 36.98 -28.32
N ALA A 331 4.29 38.26 -28.06
CA ALA A 331 5.14 39.19 -27.30
C ALA A 331 4.81 39.22 -25.79
N GLY A 332 3.73 38.54 -25.35
CA GLY A 332 3.31 38.48 -23.95
C GLY A 332 2.33 39.58 -23.53
N ASP A 333 1.70 40.31 -24.46
CA ASP A 333 0.68 41.31 -24.15
C ASP A 333 -0.73 40.72 -24.18
N VAL A 334 -1.61 41.19 -23.30
CA VAL A 334 -3.01 40.73 -23.21
C VAL A 334 -3.88 41.44 -24.27
N VAL A 335 -4.52 40.67 -25.15
CA VAL A 335 -5.39 41.13 -26.25
C VAL A 335 -6.78 40.50 -26.20
N LEU A 336 -7.77 41.20 -26.74
CA LEU A 336 -9.16 40.75 -26.84
C LEU A 336 -9.41 40.00 -28.16
N GLN A 337 -10.08 38.85 -28.10
CA GLN A 337 -10.49 38.11 -29.30
C GLN A 337 -11.96 38.41 -29.65
N ASP A 338 -12.19 38.99 -30.83
CA ASP A 338 -13.52 39.13 -31.43
C ASP A 338 -14.02 37.76 -31.95
N ALA A 339 -15.34 37.53 -31.93
CA ALA A 339 -16.02 36.35 -32.47
C ALA A 339 -15.69 36.02 -33.94
N ALA A 340 -15.11 36.96 -34.70
CA ALA A 340 -14.58 36.75 -36.05
C ALA A 340 -13.10 36.30 -36.08
N THR A 341 -12.49 35.92 -34.95
CA THR A 341 -11.07 35.52 -34.79
C THR A 341 -10.02 36.58 -35.13
N ASN A 342 -10.43 37.82 -35.39
CA ASN A 342 -9.50 38.94 -35.58
C ASN A 342 -8.97 39.41 -34.22
N LEU A 343 -7.65 39.47 -34.09
CA LEU A 343 -6.97 40.07 -32.95
C LEU A 343 -7.16 41.60 -33.04
N ALA A 344 -7.98 42.17 -32.17
CA ALA A 344 -8.15 43.62 -32.10
C ALA A 344 -6.81 44.25 -31.66
N GLY A 345 -6.02 44.74 -32.61
CA GLY A 345 -4.71 45.35 -32.35
C GLY A 345 -3.72 45.38 -33.51
N GLN A 346 -3.96 44.68 -34.63
CA GLN A 346 -3.18 44.90 -35.85
C GLN A 346 -3.85 45.96 -36.73
N PRO A 347 -3.22 47.12 -36.99
CA PRO A 347 -3.67 47.95 -38.11
C PRO A 347 -3.51 47.13 -39.40
N ALA A 348 -4.45 47.31 -40.33
CA ALA A 348 -4.42 46.67 -41.65
C ALA A 348 -3.08 46.88 -42.39
#